data_AF-A0A7T1KNL0-F1
#
_entry.id   AF-A0A7T1KNL0-F1
#
_cell.length_a   1.000
_cell.length_b   1.000
_cell.length_c   1.000
_cell.angle_alpha   90.00
_cell.angle_beta   90.00
_cell.angle_gamma   90.00
#
_symmetry.space_group_name_H-M   'P 1'
#
loop_
_entity.id
_entity.type
_entity.pdbx_description
1 polymer ?
#
loop_
_entity_poly.entity_id
_entity_poly.type
_entity_poly.pdbx_seq_one_letter_code
_entity_poly.pdbx_strand_id
1 'polypeptide(L)'
;PAPHPCCPGSQKVVSLMANYVGTFAHSLSKSSLCSDAQSVAGALKGQLVGCPKGGDATLLADIEAFLANHSADECAHSLGFVRAMFAIAASASSHASNNNEWQALSAKFGQQISEIDSKSAEFGIGIAKVAIDGPKGDHSQRNVPGTDSVISMPGLAGSHKQ
;
A
#
# COMPACT_ATOMS: atom_id res chain seq x y z
N PRO A 1 -9.60 -0.58 -12.91
CA PRO A 1 -8.91 0.10 -11.79
C PRO A 1 -9.44 -0.46 -10.47
N ALA A 2 -8.59 -0.66 -9.46
CA ALA A 2 -9.02 -1.09 -8.13
C ALA A 2 -9.51 0.14 -7.32
N PRO A 3 -10.54 0.00 -6.49
CA PRO A 3 -11.10 1.13 -5.72
C PRO A 3 -10.12 1.61 -4.64
N HIS A 4 -10.00 2.94 -4.43
CA HIS A 4 -9.22 3.44 -3.30
C HIS A 4 -9.89 3.07 -1.96
N PRO A 5 -9.14 2.66 -0.91
CA PRO A 5 -9.74 2.31 0.37
C PRO A 5 -10.37 3.51 1.08
N CYS A 6 -11.28 3.22 2.01
CA CYS A 6 -11.93 4.19 2.90
C CYS A 6 -10.88 4.96 3.74
N CYS A 7 -11.21 6.10 4.37
CA CYS A 7 -10.22 6.85 5.16
C CYS A 7 -9.55 6.00 6.28
N PRO A 8 -10.29 5.24 7.12
CA PRO A 8 -9.68 4.32 8.08
C PRO A 8 -8.84 3.21 7.43
N GLY A 9 -9.30 2.66 6.30
CA GLY A 9 -8.59 1.64 5.53
C GLY A 9 -7.28 2.17 4.93
N SER A 10 -7.30 3.41 4.41
CA SER A 10 -6.13 4.11 3.89
C SER A 10 -5.11 4.39 4.99
N GLN A 11 -5.55 4.84 6.17
CA GLN A 11 -4.69 5.00 7.35
C GLN A 11 -4.06 3.67 7.78
N LYS A 12 -4.85 2.59 7.75
CA LYS A 12 -4.36 1.25 8.07
C LYS A 12 -3.32 0.76 7.06
N VAL A 13 -3.56 0.93 5.76
CA VAL A 13 -2.57 0.62 4.72
C VAL A 13 -1.29 1.43 4.92
N VAL A 14 -1.39 2.74 5.18
CA VAL A 14 -0.22 3.59 5.49
C VAL A 14 0.58 3.06 6.69
N SER A 15 -0.10 2.80 7.81
CA SER A 15 0.54 2.28 9.04
C SER A 15 1.25 0.95 8.79
N LEU A 16 0.58 0.02 8.10
CA LEU A 16 1.15 -1.28 7.78
C LEU A 16 2.36 -1.16 6.86
N MET A 17 2.25 -0.37 5.79
CA MET A 17 3.33 -0.22 4.81
C MET A 17 4.53 0.54 5.38
N ALA A 18 4.34 1.42 6.37
CA ALA A 18 5.45 2.10 7.04
C ALA A 18 6.45 1.12 7.68
N ASN A 19 5.98 -0.05 8.16
CA ASN A 19 6.82 -1.09 8.76
C ASN A 19 7.69 -1.84 7.75
N TYR A 20 7.40 -1.72 6.46
CA TYR A 20 8.10 -2.44 5.39
C TYR A 20 8.95 -1.51 4.50
N VAL A 21 9.11 -0.25 4.89
CA VAL A 21 10.01 0.68 4.19
C VAL A 21 11.46 0.20 4.35
N GLY A 22 12.15 0.02 3.23
CA GLY A 22 13.54 -0.42 3.18
C GLY A 22 13.71 -1.94 3.00
N THR A 23 12.63 -2.73 3.11
CA THR A 23 12.69 -4.20 2.97
C THR A 23 13.31 -4.62 1.64
N PHE A 24 12.90 -3.99 0.53
CA PHE A 24 13.26 -4.43 -0.82
C PHE A 24 14.63 -3.89 -1.30
N ALA A 25 15.12 -2.81 -0.68
CA ALA A 25 16.45 -2.26 -0.98
C ALA A 25 17.59 -3.26 -0.68
N HIS A 26 17.38 -4.16 0.27
CA HIS A 26 18.38 -5.11 0.74
C HIS A 26 18.34 -6.47 0.04
N SER A 27 17.38 -6.71 -0.85
CA SER A 27 17.25 -8.01 -1.53
C SER A 27 18.41 -8.19 -2.55
N LEU A 28 19.38 -9.04 -2.18
CA LEU A 28 20.60 -9.31 -2.95
C LEU A 28 20.40 -10.36 -4.04
N SER A 29 19.31 -11.14 -3.99
CA SER A 29 19.01 -12.18 -4.97
C SER A 29 17.54 -12.18 -5.35
N LYS A 30 17.24 -12.82 -6.49
CA LYS A 30 15.87 -13.10 -6.91
C LYS A 30 15.09 -13.85 -5.84
N SER A 31 15.70 -14.88 -5.22
CA SER A 31 15.04 -15.68 -4.19
C SER A 31 14.74 -14.87 -2.93
N SER A 32 15.67 -14.03 -2.45
CA SER A 32 15.41 -13.18 -1.28
C SER A 32 14.29 -12.18 -1.57
N LEU A 33 14.30 -11.56 -2.75
CA LEU A 33 13.25 -10.62 -3.17
C LEU A 33 11.86 -11.29 -3.17
N CYS A 34 11.77 -12.50 -3.72
CA CYS A 34 10.53 -13.26 -3.76
C CYS A 34 10.04 -13.65 -2.36
N SER A 35 10.94 -14.13 -1.49
CA SER A 35 10.60 -14.49 -0.12
C SER A 35 10.16 -13.29 0.71
N ASP A 36 10.85 -12.15 0.56
CA ASP A 36 10.46 -10.90 1.22
C ASP A 36 9.06 -10.46 0.76
N ALA A 37 8.81 -10.49 -0.56
CA ALA A 37 7.51 -10.13 -1.11
C ALA A 37 6.38 -11.05 -0.63
N GLN A 38 6.61 -12.35 -0.60
CA GLN A 38 5.65 -13.34 -0.10
C GLN A 38 5.36 -13.15 1.38
N SER A 39 6.40 -12.92 2.19
CA SER A 39 6.27 -12.68 3.63
C SER A 39 5.44 -11.42 3.90
N VAL A 40 5.77 -10.31 3.23
CA VAL A 40 5.04 -9.05 3.35
C VAL A 40 3.59 -9.20 2.86
N ALA A 41 3.37 -9.83 1.69
CA ALA A 41 2.02 -10.04 1.17
C ALA A 41 1.16 -10.90 2.12
N GLY A 42 1.72 -11.97 2.68
CA GLY A 42 1.03 -12.81 3.67
C GLY A 42 0.66 -12.03 4.93
N ALA A 43 1.60 -11.24 5.46
CA ALA A 43 1.36 -10.42 6.65
C ALA A 43 0.30 -9.33 6.39
N LEU A 44 0.31 -8.69 5.23
CA LEU A 44 -0.68 -7.67 4.84
C LEU A 44 -2.08 -8.26 4.69
N LYS A 45 -2.21 -9.40 4.02
CA LYS A 45 -3.50 -10.11 3.87
C LYS A 45 -4.13 -10.46 5.22
N GLY A 46 -3.31 -10.91 6.18
CA GLY A 46 -3.77 -11.20 7.54
C GLY A 46 -4.20 -9.97 8.34
N GLN A 47 -3.65 -8.79 8.02
CA GLN A 47 -3.85 -7.58 8.81
C GLN A 47 -4.90 -6.63 8.24
N LEU A 48 -5.22 -6.66 6.94
CA LEU A 48 -6.12 -5.70 6.28
C LEU A 48 -7.63 -5.93 6.47
N VAL A 49 -8.03 -6.76 7.44
CA VAL A 49 -9.45 -6.93 7.81
C VAL A 49 -9.90 -5.73 8.66
N GLY A 50 -10.83 -4.88 8.20
CA GLY A 50 -11.20 -3.74 9.05
C GLY A 50 -12.25 -2.71 8.61
N CYS A 51 -12.55 -2.50 7.32
CA CYS A 51 -13.58 -1.52 6.95
C CYS A 51 -14.95 -2.21 6.71
N PRO A 52 -15.92 -2.16 7.67
CA PRO A 52 -17.19 -2.88 7.61
C PRO A 52 -18.15 -2.40 6.50
N LYS A 53 -17.81 -1.33 5.77
CA LYS A 53 -18.54 -0.85 4.58
C LYS A 53 -17.78 -1.12 3.27
N GLY A 54 -17.23 -2.31 3.12
CA GLY A 54 -16.90 -2.90 1.81
C GLY A 54 -15.69 -2.34 1.05
N GLY A 55 -14.88 -1.46 1.64
CA GLY A 55 -13.72 -0.87 0.95
C GLY A 55 -12.54 -1.83 0.85
N ASP A 56 -12.06 -2.36 1.97
CA ASP A 56 -10.74 -3.00 2.03
C ASP A 56 -10.75 -4.45 1.51
N ALA A 57 -11.82 -5.21 1.80
CA ALA A 57 -11.96 -6.59 1.35
C ALA A 57 -12.21 -6.67 -0.17
N THR A 58 -13.03 -5.76 -0.70
CA THR A 58 -13.27 -5.64 -2.16
C THR A 58 -12.00 -5.17 -2.87
N LEU A 59 -11.28 -4.20 -2.31
CA LEU A 59 -9.99 -3.74 -2.84
C LEU A 59 -8.96 -4.87 -2.91
N LEU A 60 -8.79 -5.62 -1.81
CA LEU A 60 -7.89 -6.76 -1.77
C LEU A 60 -8.30 -7.81 -2.81
N ALA A 61 -9.59 -8.14 -2.89
CA ALA A 61 -10.11 -9.10 -3.87
C ALA A 61 -9.88 -8.62 -5.32
N ASP A 62 -10.09 -7.33 -5.60
CA ASP A 62 -9.90 -6.75 -6.94
C ASP A 62 -8.41 -6.74 -7.34
N ILE A 63 -7.52 -6.40 -6.40
CA ILE A 63 -6.06 -6.47 -6.61
C ILE A 63 -5.64 -7.91 -6.87
N GLU A 64 -6.06 -8.85 -6.03
CA GLU A 64 -5.73 -10.27 -6.19
C GLU A 64 -6.27 -10.84 -7.50
N ALA A 65 -7.52 -10.53 -7.86
CA ALA A 65 -8.13 -10.96 -9.10
C ALA A 65 -7.40 -10.37 -10.32
N PHE A 66 -7.01 -9.09 -10.27
CA PHE A 66 -6.23 -8.47 -11.32
C PHE A 66 -4.88 -9.16 -11.50
N LEU A 67 -4.14 -9.40 -10.41
CA LEU A 67 -2.82 -10.00 -10.43
C LEU A 67 -2.87 -11.47 -10.90
N ALA A 68 -3.85 -12.24 -10.42
CA ALA A 68 -4.06 -13.63 -10.82
C ALA A 68 -4.33 -13.78 -12.33
N ASN A 69 -4.96 -12.78 -12.95
CA ASN A 69 -5.19 -12.76 -14.40
C ASN A 69 -3.94 -12.41 -15.23
N HIS A 70 -2.86 -11.92 -14.61
CA HIS A 70 -1.64 -11.49 -15.31
C HIS A 70 -0.45 -12.43 -15.13
N SER A 71 -0.34 -13.13 -14.00
CA SER A 71 0.77 -14.04 -13.75
C SER A 71 0.37 -15.17 -12.82
N ALA A 72 0.76 -16.41 -13.18
CA ALA A 72 0.71 -17.57 -12.29
C ALA A 72 1.99 -17.73 -11.45
N ASP A 73 3.03 -16.90 -11.70
CA ASP A 73 4.26 -16.90 -10.91
C ASP A 73 4.02 -16.23 -9.55
N GLU A 74 4.17 -17.01 -8.48
CA GLU A 74 3.86 -16.57 -7.12
C GLU A 74 4.71 -15.38 -6.67
N CYS A 75 5.96 -15.30 -7.14
CA CYS A 75 6.85 -14.18 -6.83
C CYS A 75 6.39 -12.90 -7.52
N ALA A 76 6.11 -12.95 -8.82
CA ALA A 76 5.57 -11.84 -9.59
C ALA A 76 4.23 -11.37 -9.02
N HIS A 77 3.36 -12.31 -8.62
CA HIS A 77 2.08 -12.02 -7.97
C HIS A 77 2.28 -11.29 -6.65
N SER A 78 3.16 -11.81 -5.77
CA SER A 78 3.44 -11.22 -4.46
C SER A 78 4.07 -9.83 -4.59
N LEU A 79 5.03 -9.64 -5.49
CA LEU A 79 5.64 -8.34 -5.78
C LEU A 79 4.62 -7.35 -6.34
N GLY A 80 3.75 -7.79 -7.26
CA GLY A 80 2.66 -6.97 -7.79
C GLY A 80 1.70 -6.52 -6.70
N PHE A 81 1.37 -7.40 -5.76
CA PHE A 81 0.51 -7.09 -4.61
C PHE A 81 1.17 -6.06 -3.68
N VAL A 82 2.40 -6.30 -3.24
CA VAL A 82 3.11 -5.40 -2.32
C VAL A 82 3.34 -4.02 -2.97
N ARG A 83 3.68 -3.99 -4.26
CA ARG A 83 3.77 -2.75 -5.03
C ARG A 83 2.45 -1.99 -5.06
N ALA A 84 1.32 -2.68 -5.26
CA ALA A 84 0.01 -2.05 -5.22
C ALA A 84 -0.32 -1.46 -3.84
N MET A 85 0.05 -2.16 -2.76
CA MET A 85 -0.13 -1.67 -1.39
C MET A 85 0.72 -0.43 -1.10
N PHE A 86 1.98 -0.37 -1.56
CA PHE A 86 2.77 0.86 -1.48
C PHE A 86 2.19 2.00 -2.32
N ALA A 87 1.60 1.71 -3.48
CA ALA A 87 0.93 2.72 -4.30
C ALA A 87 -0.30 3.32 -3.60
N ILE A 88 -1.09 2.49 -2.90
CA ILE A 88 -2.18 2.97 -2.04
C ILE A 88 -1.64 3.83 -0.91
N ALA A 89 -0.59 3.37 -0.22
CA ALA A 89 0.00 4.10 0.90
C ALA A 89 0.57 5.46 0.46
N ALA A 90 1.25 5.52 -0.69
CA ALA A 90 1.75 6.75 -1.30
C ALA A 90 0.60 7.69 -1.68
N SER A 91 -0.43 7.18 -2.37
CA SER A 91 -1.62 7.96 -2.73
C SER A 91 -2.32 8.53 -1.50
N ALA A 92 -2.57 7.71 -0.48
CA ALA A 92 -3.19 8.12 0.78
C ALA A 92 -2.36 9.17 1.53
N SER A 93 -1.04 8.99 1.59
CA SER A 93 -0.12 9.93 2.28
C SER A 93 -0.01 11.25 1.54
N SER A 94 0.06 11.21 0.21
CA SER A 94 0.04 12.40 -0.64
C SER A 94 -1.28 13.17 -0.46
N HIS A 95 -2.41 12.45 -0.44
CA HIS A 95 -3.72 13.03 -0.20
C HIS A 95 -3.84 13.66 1.20
N ALA A 96 -3.20 13.06 2.20
CA ALA A 96 -3.12 13.58 3.56
C ALA A 96 -2.12 14.74 3.74
N SER A 97 -1.36 15.13 2.71
CA SER A 97 -0.20 16.03 2.82
C SER A 97 -0.56 17.48 3.17
N ASN A 98 -0.96 17.67 4.43
CA ASN A 98 -1.14 18.95 5.08
C ASN A 98 0.15 19.43 5.78
N ASN A 99 1.19 18.59 5.86
CA ASN A 99 2.49 18.88 6.45
C ASN A 99 3.66 18.13 5.76
N ASN A 100 4.89 18.46 6.16
CA ASN A 100 6.13 17.89 5.61
C ASN A 100 6.30 16.39 5.92
N GLU A 101 5.74 15.89 7.02
CA GLU A 101 5.87 14.49 7.44
C GLU A 101 5.10 13.56 6.49
N TRP A 102 3.86 13.93 6.16
CA TRP A 102 3.05 13.20 5.19
C TRP A 102 3.67 13.20 3.79
N GLN A 103 4.28 14.33 3.42
CA GLN A 103 5.05 14.48 2.19
C GLN A 103 6.26 13.53 2.17
N ALA A 104 7.04 13.49 3.26
CA ALA A 104 8.19 12.61 3.38
C ALA A 104 7.79 11.13 3.38
N LEU A 105 6.69 10.78 4.05
CA LEU A 105 6.18 9.41 4.09
C LEU A 105 5.67 8.95 2.72
N SER A 106 4.94 9.82 2.00
CA SER A 106 4.54 9.58 0.62
C SER A 106 5.76 9.35 -0.30
N ALA A 107 6.82 10.14 -0.14
CA ALA A 107 8.04 9.98 -0.92
C ALA A 107 8.74 8.65 -0.63
N LYS A 108 8.81 8.22 0.64
CA LYS A 108 9.34 6.91 1.03
C LYS A 108 8.57 5.76 0.40
N PHE A 109 7.24 5.82 0.40
CA PHE A 109 6.44 4.80 -0.29
C PHE A 109 6.66 4.81 -1.80
N GLY A 110 6.78 5.98 -2.41
CA GLY A 110 7.17 6.12 -3.82
C GLY A 110 8.52 5.47 -4.13
N GLN A 111 9.51 5.64 -3.26
CA GLN A 111 10.82 4.99 -3.40
C GLN A 111 10.72 3.46 -3.36
N GLN A 112 9.92 2.90 -2.44
CA GLN A 112 9.71 1.44 -2.39
C GLN A 112 9.09 0.89 -3.68
N ILE A 113 8.17 1.63 -4.33
CA ILE A 113 7.62 1.24 -5.64
C ILE A 113 8.72 1.21 -6.70
N SER A 114 9.59 2.23 -6.73
CA SER A 114 10.71 2.29 -7.67
C SER A 114 11.74 1.17 -7.43
N GLU A 115 12.01 0.83 -6.18
CA GLU A 115 12.91 -0.27 -5.80
C GLU A 115 12.35 -1.63 -6.28
N ILE A 116 11.06 -1.89 -6.02
CA ILE A 116 10.38 -3.11 -6.50
C ILE A 116 10.42 -3.18 -8.04
N ASP A 117 10.09 -2.07 -8.74
CA ASP A 117 10.14 -2.01 -10.20
C ASP A 117 11.56 -2.29 -10.72
N SER A 118 12.58 -1.69 -10.11
CA SER A 118 13.99 -1.85 -10.50
C SER A 118 14.49 -3.28 -10.26
N LYS A 119 14.23 -3.85 -9.08
CA LYS A 119 14.68 -5.21 -8.71
C LYS A 119 13.95 -6.28 -9.52
N SER A 120 12.67 -6.07 -9.80
CA SER A 120 11.91 -6.96 -10.68
C SER A 120 12.49 -6.95 -12.09
N ALA A 121 12.84 -5.78 -12.64
CA ALA A 121 13.51 -5.69 -13.93
C ALA A 121 14.90 -6.35 -13.93
N GLU A 122 15.72 -6.10 -12.89
CA GLU A 122 17.05 -6.70 -12.71
C GLU A 122 17.01 -8.23 -12.75
N PHE A 123 16.01 -8.85 -12.11
CA PHE A 123 15.86 -10.30 -12.03
C PHE A 123 14.91 -10.90 -13.08
N GLY A 124 14.48 -10.10 -14.07
CA GLY A 124 13.59 -10.54 -15.14
C GLY A 124 12.23 -11.02 -14.66
N ILE A 125 11.69 -10.44 -13.58
CA ILE A 125 10.36 -10.74 -13.04
C ILE A 125 9.35 -9.76 -13.65
N GLY A 126 8.43 -10.28 -14.46
CA GLY A 126 7.34 -9.49 -15.03
C GLY A 126 6.23 -9.26 -14.01
N ILE A 127 6.18 -8.06 -13.42
CA ILE A 127 5.13 -7.69 -12.45
C ILE A 127 4.00 -6.90 -13.11
N ALA A 128 2.77 -7.27 -12.81
CA ALA A 128 1.59 -6.53 -13.25
C ALA A 128 1.38 -5.28 -12.37
N LYS A 129 1.03 -4.16 -13.00
CA LYS A 129 0.83 -2.88 -12.32
C LYS A 129 -0.66 -2.61 -12.18
N VAL A 130 -1.17 -2.74 -10.95
CA VAL A 130 -2.56 -2.43 -10.67
C VAL A 130 -2.79 -0.93 -10.76
N ALA A 131 -3.68 -0.51 -11.65
CA ALA A 131 -4.18 0.86 -11.66
C ALA A 131 -5.16 1.04 -10.50
N ILE A 132 -4.94 2.05 -9.65
CA ILE A 132 -5.77 2.32 -8.47
C ILE A 132 -6.49 3.64 -8.70
N ASP A 133 -7.79 3.67 -8.44
CA ASP A 133 -8.58 4.89 -8.44
C ASP A 133 -8.00 5.88 -7.41
N GLY A 134 -8.11 7.18 -7.67
CA GLY A 134 -7.78 8.19 -6.67
C GLY A 134 -8.73 8.14 -5.46
N PRO A 135 -8.31 8.63 -4.28
CA PRO A 135 -9.18 8.75 -3.12
C PRO A 135 -10.41 9.62 -3.46
N LYS A 136 -11.60 9.15 -3.09
CA LYS A 136 -12.90 9.82 -3.33
C LYS A 136 -13.43 10.40 -2.00
N GLY A 137 -13.68 11.72 -1.92
CA GLY A 137 -14.23 12.39 -0.73
C GLY A 137 -14.07 13.92 -0.74
N ASP A 138 -14.96 14.65 -0.06
CA ASP A 138 -14.94 16.12 0.05
C ASP A 138 -13.86 16.64 1.01
N HIS A 139 -13.20 17.72 0.58
CA HIS A 139 -11.92 18.24 1.06
C HIS A 139 -12.03 19.14 2.31
N SER A 140 -13.24 19.29 2.85
CA SER A 140 -13.59 20.23 3.91
C SER A 140 -13.17 19.77 5.32
N GLN A 141 -12.83 18.49 5.50
CA GLN A 141 -12.48 17.90 6.79
C GLN A 141 -10.97 17.61 6.87
N ARG A 142 -10.16 18.67 7.03
CA ARG A 142 -8.68 18.65 7.16
C ARG A 142 -8.12 17.94 8.42
N ASN A 143 -8.95 17.21 9.17
CA ASN A 143 -8.55 16.54 10.39
C ASN A 143 -8.00 15.13 10.09
N VAL A 144 -6.96 15.04 9.26
CA VAL A 144 -6.18 13.80 9.19
C VAL A 144 -5.23 13.80 10.40
N PRO A 145 -5.26 12.76 11.26
CA PRO A 145 -4.29 12.63 12.35
C PRO A 145 -2.85 12.72 11.83
N GLY A 146 -1.91 13.15 12.68
CA GLY A 146 -0.49 13.17 12.34
C GLY A 146 0.03 11.78 11.96
N THR A 147 1.14 11.74 11.21
CA THR A 147 1.75 10.48 10.73
C THR A 147 2.02 9.51 11.88
N ASP A 148 2.59 9.98 12.98
CA ASP A 148 2.85 9.18 14.19
C ASP A 148 1.58 8.60 14.81
N SER A 149 0.46 9.32 14.79
CA SER A 149 -0.83 8.82 15.30
C SER A 149 -1.43 7.78 14.36
N VAL A 150 -1.27 7.93 13.04
CA VAL A 150 -1.73 6.92 12.07
C VAL A 150 -0.87 5.66 12.16
N ILE A 151 0.45 5.81 12.29
CA ILE A 151 1.40 4.71 12.41
C ILE A 151 1.17 3.97 13.73
N SER A 152 1.04 4.69 14.85
CA SER A 152 0.90 4.11 16.19
C SER A 152 -0.52 3.63 16.51
N MET A 153 -1.56 4.20 15.89
CA MET A 153 -2.97 3.90 16.13
C MET A 153 -3.80 3.94 14.82
N PRO A 154 -3.69 2.91 13.97
CA PRO A 154 -4.41 2.87 12.70
C PRO A 154 -5.94 2.85 12.92
N GLY A 155 -6.66 3.83 12.37
CA GLY A 155 -8.13 3.87 12.38
C GLY A 155 -8.77 4.92 13.28
N LEU A 156 -8.00 5.77 13.97
CA LEU A 156 -8.54 7.00 14.55
C LEU A 156 -8.94 7.95 13.40
N ALA A 157 -10.22 8.00 13.08
CA ALA A 157 -10.75 9.15 12.37
C ALA A 157 -10.41 10.37 13.23
N GLY A 158 -9.64 11.33 12.70
CA GLY A 158 -9.53 12.62 13.36
C GLY A 158 -10.95 13.15 13.51
N SER A 159 -11.26 13.68 14.70
CA SER A 159 -12.63 14.03 15.10
C SER A 159 -13.34 14.78 13.97
N HIS A 160 -14.19 14.07 13.23
CA HIS A 160 -15.21 14.68 12.39
C HIS A 160 -16.20 15.28 13.38
N LYS A 161 -16.07 16.59 13.67
CA LYS A 161 -17.23 17.30 14.20
C LYS A 161 -18.25 17.34 13.07
N GLN A 162 -19.39 16.69 13.31
CA GLN A 162 -20.60 16.86 12.51
C GLN A 162 -20.99 18.33 12.44
#